data_AF-A0A9Q1GSU4-F1
#
_entry.id   AF-A0A9Q1GSU4-F1
#
_cell.length_a   1.000
_cell.length_b   1.000
_cell.length_c   1.000
_cell.angle_alpha   90.00
_cell.angle_beta   90.00
_cell.angle_gamma   90.00
#
_symmetry.space_group_name_H-M   'P 1'
#
loop_
_entity.id
_entity.type
_entity.pdbx_description
1 polymer ?
#
loop_
_entity_poly.entity_id
_entity_poly.type
_entity_poly.pdbx_seq_one_letter_code
_entity_poly.pdbx_strand_id
1 'polypeptide(L)'
;MIDYPTTFFELGVQKNMKSIIPGLIDDLGRECLIRIPYQELPTAISVSKTWESEIRSPEFRRLRKSSGVTRPVIVLAQAKSDDPNTSPDQEAKQHATRPIYRLTASDAVSGTWTELPEIPGLPAGLPVFCGVVGVGSDLVVMGGWDPVTLQASSSVYVYSCLSGQWRRGSDMPGVKRSFFGCASDTNRTVLVAGGHDEDKNALRSALLYDVAQDKWVALDDMAKERDECKVIFHRGMFHVISGYPTENQGCFERSAEAFDPATWQWGPVIEDFLETSALGSCVAGPDDRVYACLGRRSGDVAVQQGDKWRVVAKVPPEVRSSQWVITYGDTLMVIGSPKIGRVYEGYMLDLKSYKWNKIDMPEEFCGHVQSGCVMEL
;
A
#
# COMPACT_ATOMS: atom_id res chain seq x y z
N MET A 1 33.70 35.09 -66.82
CA MET A 1 32.89 33.87 -66.60
C MET A 1 33.71 32.93 -65.73
N ILE A 2 33.73 33.16 -64.41
CA ILE A 2 34.02 32.15 -63.38
C ILE A 2 33.22 32.59 -62.15
N ASP A 3 32.22 31.79 -61.81
CA ASP A 3 31.26 31.98 -60.73
C ASP A 3 31.90 31.75 -59.35
N TYR A 4 31.44 32.54 -58.36
CA TYR A 4 31.56 32.20 -56.94
C TYR A 4 30.40 31.27 -56.55
N PRO A 5 30.64 30.11 -55.92
CA PRO A 5 29.56 29.38 -55.25
C PRO A 5 29.37 29.95 -53.85
N THR A 6 28.25 30.65 -53.69
CA THR A 6 27.63 30.97 -52.41
C THR A 6 27.25 29.67 -51.71
N THR A 7 27.96 29.28 -50.65
CA THR A 7 27.53 28.22 -49.74
C THR A 7 26.29 28.67 -49.01
N PHE A 8 25.13 28.20 -49.47
CA PHE A 8 23.88 28.19 -48.71
C PHE A 8 24.08 27.31 -47.48
N PHE A 9 23.97 27.92 -46.30
CA PHE A 9 23.70 27.18 -45.07
C PHE A 9 22.36 26.46 -45.24
N GLU A 10 22.39 25.14 -45.29
CA GLU A 10 21.21 24.34 -44.99
C GLU A 10 20.83 24.63 -43.54
N LEU A 11 19.81 25.49 -43.36
CA LEU A 11 18.99 25.50 -42.16
C LEU A 11 18.34 24.12 -42.08
N GLY A 12 19.04 23.21 -41.41
CA GLY A 12 18.47 21.97 -40.94
C GLY A 12 17.17 22.31 -40.24
N VAL A 13 16.07 21.82 -40.79
CA VAL A 13 14.76 21.85 -40.16
C VAL A 13 14.94 21.26 -38.77
N GLN A 14 15.00 22.14 -37.77
CA GLN A 14 14.87 21.75 -36.37
C GLN A 14 13.53 21.03 -36.31
N LYS A 15 13.58 19.70 -36.25
CA LYS A 15 12.47 18.88 -35.79
C LYS A 15 11.94 19.60 -34.56
N ASN A 16 10.68 20.05 -34.61
CA ASN A 16 9.99 20.66 -33.47
C ASN A 16 10.13 19.72 -32.26
N MET A 17 11.22 19.87 -31.50
CA MET A 17 11.31 19.38 -30.14
C MET A 17 10.30 20.24 -29.39
N LYS A 18 9.16 19.63 -29.07
CA LYS A 18 8.16 20.29 -28.22
C LYS A 18 8.84 20.55 -26.89
N SER A 19 9.31 21.77 -26.70
CA SER A 19 9.83 22.24 -25.42
C SER A 19 8.77 22.04 -24.33
N ILE A 20 9.20 21.62 -23.14
CA ILE A 20 8.30 21.35 -22.01
C ILE A 20 7.54 22.62 -21.61
N ILE A 21 8.26 23.74 -21.50
CA ILE A 21 7.70 25.07 -21.23
C ILE A 21 8.29 26.04 -22.25
N PRO A 22 7.48 26.60 -23.17
CA PRO A 22 7.98 27.53 -24.18
C PRO A 22 8.80 28.66 -23.58
N GLY A 23 10.03 28.85 -24.09
CA GLY A 23 10.96 29.87 -23.60
C GLY A 23 11.92 29.40 -22.50
N LEU A 24 11.76 28.18 -21.98
CA LEU A 24 12.73 27.54 -21.08
C LEU A 24 13.46 26.39 -21.80
N ILE A 25 14.70 26.15 -21.38
CA ILE A 25 15.37 24.88 -21.69
C ILE A 25 14.66 23.74 -20.94
N ASP A 26 14.63 22.55 -21.54
CA ASP A 26 13.83 21.43 -21.01
C ASP A 26 14.22 21.04 -19.58
N ASP A 27 15.48 21.19 -19.20
CA ASP A 27 15.92 20.93 -17.82
C ASP A 27 15.26 21.87 -16.81
N LEU A 28 15.19 23.17 -17.11
CA LEU A 28 14.48 24.15 -16.26
C LEU A 28 12.98 23.90 -16.27
N GLY A 29 12.41 23.55 -17.44
CA GLY A 29 11.01 23.17 -17.55
C GLY A 29 10.67 21.98 -16.65
N ARG A 30 11.51 20.95 -16.66
CA ARG A 30 11.38 19.76 -15.82
C ARG A 30 11.53 20.09 -14.34
N GLU A 31 12.49 20.92 -13.97
CA GLU A 31 12.66 21.42 -12.59
C GLU A 31 11.40 22.16 -12.10
N CYS A 32 10.72 22.92 -12.97
CA CYS A 32 9.43 23.52 -12.62
C CYS A 32 8.36 22.44 -12.36
N LEU A 33 8.23 21.44 -13.24
CA LEU A 33 7.22 20.40 -13.10
C LEU A 33 7.42 19.55 -11.84
N ILE A 34 8.66 19.15 -11.50
CA ILE A 34 8.90 18.31 -10.32
C ILE A 34 8.57 19.02 -9.01
N ARG A 35 8.43 20.35 -8.99
CA ARG A 35 8.06 21.13 -7.79
C ARG A 35 6.56 21.33 -7.62
N ILE A 36 5.75 20.89 -8.59
CA ILE A 36 4.29 20.93 -8.47
C ILE A 36 3.86 20.01 -7.30
N PRO A 37 3.05 20.48 -6.34
CA PRO A 37 2.52 19.62 -5.26
C PRO A 37 1.78 18.42 -5.83
N TYR A 38 1.86 17.25 -5.18
CA TYR A 38 1.28 16.03 -5.75
C TYR A 38 -0.23 16.15 -5.97
N GLN A 39 -0.92 16.95 -5.16
CA GLN A 39 -2.35 17.24 -5.27
C GLN A 39 -2.72 17.98 -6.55
N GLU A 40 -1.78 18.73 -7.14
CA GLU A 40 -1.96 19.52 -8.35
C GLU A 40 -1.48 18.79 -9.61
N LEU A 41 -0.91 17.59 -9.48
CA LEU A 41 -0.49 16.79 -10.64
C LEU A 41 -1.64 16.44 -11.58
N PRO A 42 -2.87 16.11 -11.11
CA PRO A 42 -4.02 15.93 -11.99
C PRO A 42 -4.32 17.15 -12.87
N THR A 43 -4.22 18.35 -12.30
CA THR A 43 -4.36 19.60 -13.04
C THR A 43 -3.19 19.77 -14.02
N ALA A 44 -1.95 19.53 -13.58
CA ALA A 44 -0.76 19.70 -14.39
C ALA A 44 -0.73 18.80 -15.63
N ILE A 45 -1.12 17.51 -15.51
CA ILE A 45 -1.16 16.61 -16.67
C ILE A 45 -2.22 17.05 -17.70
N SER A 46 -3.25 17.78 -17.28
CA SER A 46 -4.31 18.25 -18.19
C SER A 46 -3.89 19.46 -19.05
N VAL A 47 -2.79 20.13 -18.68
CA VAL A 47 -2.31 21.34 -19.36
C VAL A 47 -1.87 21.05 -20.79
N SER A 48 -1.11 19.96 -21.01
CA SER A 48 -0.64 19.58 -22.34
C SER A 48 -0.20 18.13 -22.42
N LYS A 49 -0.23 17.54 -23.63
CA LYS A 49 0.31 16.19 -23.87
C LYS A 49 1.79 16.06 -23.53
N THR A 50 2.56 17.14 -23.66
CA THR A 50 3.99 17.16 -23.30
C THR A 50 4.16 17.04 -21.79
N TRP A 51 3.39 17.80 -21.01
CA TRP A 51 3.41 17.74 -19.54
C TRP A 51 2.93 16.38 -19.05
N GLU A 52 1.84 15.86 -19.63
CA GLU A 52 1.36 14.51 -19.32
C GLU A 52 2.45 13.45 -19.55
N SER A 53 3.11 13.47 -20.72
CA SER A 53 4.17 12.51 -21.03
C SER A 53 5.37 12.63 -20.09
N GLU A 54 5.73 13.85 -19.70
CA GLU A 54 6.86 14.09 -18.78
C GLU A 54 6.51 13.63 -17.37
N ILE A 55 5.35 14.03 -16.83
CA ILE A 55 4.90 13.70 -15.46
C ILE A 55 4.68 12.18 -15.29
N ARG A 56 4.19 11.50 -16.33
CA ARG A 56 4.00 10.03 -16.31
C ARG A 56 5.31 9.26 -16.49
N SER A 57 6.42 9.92 -16.81
CA SER A 57 7.68 9.23 -17.03
C SER A 57 8.26 8.68 -15.71
N PRO A 58 8.94 7.52 -15.74
CA PRO A 58 9.68 7.03 -14.58
C PRO A 58 10.76 8.02 -14.10
N GLU A 59 11.30 8.82 -15.03
CA GLU A 59 12.31 9.83 -14.75
C GLU A 59 11.77 10.95 -13.85
N PHE A 60 10.55 11.43 -14.11
CA PHE A 60 9.90 12.45 -13.29
C PHE A 60 9.78 12.02 -11.83
N ARG A 61 9.31 10.79 -11.59
CA ARG A 61 9.24 10.21 -10.24
C ARG A 61 10.61 10.11 -9.60
N ARG A 62 11.62 9.63 -10.34
CA ARG A 62 13.00 9.51 -9.86
C ARG A 62 13.55 10.87 -9.43
N LEU A 63 13.36 11.90 -10.25
CA LEU A 63 13.84 13.26 -9.99
C LEU A 63 13.13 13.89 -8.80
N ARG A 64 11.81 13.73 -8.67
CA ARG A 64 11.08 14.20 -7.48
C ARG A 64 11.65 13.60 -6.21
N LYS A 65 11.91 12.29 -6.23
CA LYS A 65 12.49 11.57 -5.09
C LYS A 65 13.91 12.05 -4.78
N SER A 66 14.80 12.15 -5.78
CA SER A 66 16.17 12.61 -5.55
C SER A 66 16.27 14.08 -5.13
N SER A 67 15.32 14.91 -5.54
CA SER A 67 15.25 16.33 -5.17
C SER A 67 14.58 16.56 -3.80
N GLY A 68 14.13 15.50 -3.11
CA GLY A 68 13.52 15.58 -1.78
C GLY A 68 12.19 16.32 -1.74
N VAL A 69 11.49 16.37 -2.88
CA VAL A 69 10.18 17.05 -3.00
C VAL A 69 9.01 16.09 -2.86
N THR A 70 9.27 14.78 -2.84
CA THR A 70 8.27 13.77 -2.55
C THR A 70 7.82 13.83 -1.09
N ARG A 71 6.59 13.44 -0.83
CA ARG A 71 6.06 13.31 0.53
C ARG A 71 5.53 11.91 0.82
N PRO A 72 5.73 11.38 2.03
CA PRO A 72 5.06 10.18 2.48
C PRO A 72 3.58 10.47 2.72
N VAL A 73 2.73 9.81 1.95
CA VAL A 73 1.27 9.84 2.09
C VAL A 73 0.81 8.48 2.56
N ILE A 74 0.17 8.44 3.73
CA ILE A 74 -0.37 7.21 4.32
C ILE A 74 -1.80 7.08 3.83
N VAL A 75 -2.12 5.98 3.15
CA VAL A 75 -3.47 5.69 2.66
C VAL A 75 -4.06 4.52 3.43
N LEU A 76 -5.27 4.67 3.94
CA LEU A 76 -5.94 3.70 4.81
C LEU A 76 -7.31 3.32 4.26
N ALA A 77 -7.66 2.04 4.28
CA ALA A 77 -9.05 1.60 4.23
C ALA A 77 -9.64 1.70 5.64
N GLN A 78 -10.40 2.77 5.86
CA GLN A 78 -10.87 3.19 7.18
C GLN A 78 -12.39 3.28 7.24
N ALA A 79 -12.97 2.75 8.32
CA ALA A 79 -14.40 2.84 8.58
C ALA A 79 -14.81 4.31 8.81
N LYS A 80 -16.00 4.70 8.33
CA LYS A 80 -16.66 5.94 8.75
C LYS A 80 -16.93 5.86 10.26
N SER A 81 -16.53 6.88 11.01
CA SER A 81 -16.92 7.02 12.41
C SER A 81 -18.42 7.31 12.45
N ASP A 82 -19.13 6.66 13.36
CA ASP A 82 -20.53 7.00 13.63
C ASP A 82 -20.61 8.42 14.22
N ASP A 83 -21.72 9.13 13.98
CA ASP A 83 -21.98 10.45 14.54
C ASP A 83 -22.01 10.37 16.08
N PRO A 84 -21.17 11.13 16.81
CA PRO A 84 -21.15 11.12 18.27
C PRO A 84 -22.46 11.59 18.93
N ASN A 85 -23.41 12.17 18.19
CA ASN A 85 -24.74 12.55 18.70
C ASN A 85 -25.79 11.43 18.64
N THR A 86 -25.41 10.22 18.23
CA THR A 86 -26.34 9.10 18.12
C THR A 86 -26.69 8.58 19.52
N SER A 87 -27.98 8.53 19.86
CA SER A 87 -28.40 8.21 21.23
C SER A 87 -28.07 6.75 21.61
N PRO A 88 -27.90 6.42 22.90
CA PRO A 88 -27.65 5.03 23.33
C PRO A 88 -28.74 4.03 22.90
N ASP A 89 -29.98 4.51 22.72
CA ASP A 89 -31.10 3.71 22.21
C ASP A 89 -31.02 3.46 20.69
N GLN A 90 -30.27 4.29 19.96
CA GLN A 90 -29.91 4.08 18.55
C GLN A 90 -28.65 3.22 18.40
N GLU A 91 -27.69 3.26 19.33
CA GLU A 91 -26.52 2.36 19.35
C GLU A 91 -26.94 0.88 19.35
N ALA A 92 -27.96 0.51 20.15
CA ALA A 92 -28.49 -0.86 20.20
C ALA A 92 -29.18 -1.32 18.90
N LYS A 93 -29.65 -0.39 18.06
CA LYS A 93 -30.18 -0.68 16.71
C LYS A 93 -29.09 -0.62 15.63
N GLN A 94 -28.05 0.19 15.82
CA GLN A 94 -26.89 0.32 14.92
C GLN A 94 -25.88 -0.82 15.04
N HIS A 95 -25.91 -1.61 16.13
CA HIS A 95 -25.19 -2.89 16.19
C HIS A 95 -25.63 -3.88 15.09
N ALA A 96 -26.65 -3.55 14.28
CA ALA A 96 -27.06 -4.28 13.08
C ALA A 96 -26.52 -3.71 11.74
N THR A 97 -25.95 -2.50 11.70
CA THR A 97 -25.39 -1.90 10.47
C THR A 97 -23.88 -2.08 10.43
N ARG A 98 -23.39 -2.81 9.41
CA ARG A 98 -21.96 -3.06 9.19
C ARG A 98 -21.22 -1.74 8.91
N PRO A 99 -19.96 -1.60 9.36
CA PRO A 99 -19.17 -0.40 9.09
C PRO A 99 -18.94 -0.22 7.59
N ILE A 100 -19.15 1.02 7.11
CA ILE A 100 -18.84 1.42 5.74
C ILE A 100 -17.41 1.90 5.69
N TYR A 101 -16.59 1.27 4.86
CA TYR A 101 -15.18 1.64 4.68
C TYR A 101 -14.99 2.60 3.52
N ARG A 102 -14.04 3.53 3.67
CA ARG A 102 -13.59 4.48 2.65
C ARG A 102 -12.06 4.55 2.63
N LEU A 103 -11.51 5.17 1.59
CA LEU A 103 -10.08 5.46 1.54
C LEU A 103 -9.82 6.83 2.15
N THR A 104 -8.95 6.87 3.14
CA THR A 104 -8.48 8.12 3.77
C THR A 104 -6.98 8.26 3.52
N ALA A 105 -6.51 9.50 3.36
CA ALA A 105 -5.11 9.81 3.12
C ALA A 105 -4.61 10.85 4.14
N SER A 106 -3.45 10.59 4.72
CA SER A 106 -2.75 11.50 5.65
C SER A 106 -1.38 11.88 5.08
N ASP A 107 -1.13 13.18 4.90
CA ASP A 107 0.23 13.69 4.66
C ASP A 107 0.96 13.67 5.99
N ALA A 108 1.94 12.75 6.11
CA ALA A 108 2.62 12.52 7.39
C ALA A 108 3.53 13.69 7.81
N VAL A 109 3.81 14.64 6.91
CA VAL A 109 4.61 15.84 7.21
C VAL A 109 3.72 16.99 7.66
N SER A 110 2.61 17.25 6.96
CA SER A 110 1.70 18.34 7.33
C SER A 110 0.67 17.95 8.39
N GLY A 111 0.44 16.66 8.62
CA GLY A 111 -0.62 16.13 9.47
C GLY A 111 -2.01 16.31 8.89
N THR A 112 -2.12 16.65 7.60
CA THR A 112 -3.42 16.88 6.95
C THR A 112 -4.06 15.56 6.58
N TRP A 113 -5.36 15.41 6.89
CA TRP A 113 -6.17 14.25 6.55
C TRP A 113 -7.20 14.62 5.48
N THR A 114 -7.42 13.70 4.55
CA THR A 114 -8.38 13.87 3.44
C THR A 114 -9.05 12.54 3.11
N GLU A 115 -10.25 12.59 2.55
CA GLU A 115 -10.89 11.43 1.94
C GLU A 115 -10.51 11.35 0.45
N LEU A 116 -10.13 10.16 -0.02
CA LEU A 116 -9.86 9.92 -1.43
C LEU A 116 -11.18 9.67 -2.19
N PRO A 117 -11.21 9.93 -3.51
CA PRO A 117 -12.41 9.69 -4.32
C PRO A 117 -12.92 8.25 -4.19
N GLU A 118 -14.24 8.10 -4.09
CA GLU A 118 -14.89 6.79 -4.02
C GLU A 118 -14.60 5.96 -5.29
N ILE A 119 -14.52 4.64 -5.11
CA ILE A 119 -14.35 3.71 -6.23
C ILE A 119 -15.67 3.64 -7.02
N PRO A 120 -15.68 3.97 -8.32
CA PRO A 120 -16.89 3.89 -9.13
C PRO A 120 -17.49 2.47 -9.14
N GLY A 121 -18.81 2.39 -8.93
CA GLY A 121 -19.54 1.12 -8.95
C GLY A 121 -19.57 0.36 -7.62
N LEU A 122 -19.09 0.94 -6.52
CA LEU A 122 -19.19 0.36 -5.18
C LEU A 122 -20.06 1.23 -4.25
N PRO A 123 -21.40 1.18 -4.38
CA PRO A 123 -22.31 2.06 -3.62
C PRO A 123 -22.34 1.77 -2.12
N ALA A 124 -21.86 0.60 -1.69
CA ALA A 124 -21.79 0.20 -0.28
C ALA A 124 -20.43 0.53 0.38
N GLY A 125 -19.56 1.27 -0.31
CA GLY A 125 -18.20 1.58 0.14
C GLY A 125 -17.17 0.51 -0.24
N LEU A 126 -15.98 0.60 0.33
CA LEU A 126 -14.88 -0.33 0.05
C LEU A 126 -15.23 -1.76 0.47
N PRO A 127 -14.72 -2.78 -0.24
CA PRO A 127 -14.84 -4.16 0.20
C PRO A 127 -14.17 -4.36 1.57
N VAL A 128 -14.79 -5.16 2.43
CA VAL A 128 -14.20 -5.53 3.73
C VAL A 128 -13.04 -6.50 3.52
N PHE A 129 -11.96 -6.36 4.29
CA PHE A 129 -10.74 -7.16 4.15
C PHE A 129 -10.03 -7.03 2.78
N CYS A 130 -10.24 -5.93 2.05
CA CYS A 130 -9.51 -5.69 0.81
C CYS A 130 -8.01 -5.42 1.04
N GLY A 131 -7.19 -5.82 0.08
CA GLY A 131 -5.79 -5.40 -0.01
C GLY A 131 -5.72 -3.96 -0.53
N VAL A 132 -4.89 -3.13 0.10
CA VAL A 132 -4.60 -1.75 -0.33
C VAL A 132 -3.09 -1.62 -0.45
N VAL A 133 -2.60 -1.36 -1.66
CA VAL A 133 -1.16 -1.40 -1.97
C VAL A 133 -0.76 -0.21 -2.84
N GLY A 134 0.32 0.49 -2.47
CA GLY A 134 0.92 1.54 -3.29
C GLY A 134 1.92 0.96 -4.30
N VAL A 135 1.79 1.33 -5.57
CA VAL A 135 2.65 0.87 -6.67
C VAL A 135 3.01 2.06 -7.52
N GLY A 136 4.26 2.52 -7.44
CA GLY A 136 4.60 3.76 -8.11
C GLY A 136 3.75 4.91 -7.54
N SER A 137 3.09 5.64 -8.44
CA SER A 137 2.15 6.73 -8.12
C SER A 137 0.69 6.27 -8.19
N ASP A 138 0.46 4.96 -8.24
CA ASP A 138 -0.87 4.36 -8.30
C ASP A 138 -1.18 3.63 -6.99
N LEU A 139 -2.44 3.72 -6.55
CA LEU A 139 -2.99 2.97 -5.43
C LEU A 139 -3.83 1.82 -5.99
N VAL A 140 -3.58 0.61 -5.51
CA VAL A 140 -4.32 -0.59 -5.92
C VAL A 140 -5.18 -1.09 -4.77
N VAL A 141 -6.47 -1.26 -5.03
CA VAL A 141 -7.43 -1.90 -4.12
C VAL A 141 -7.86 -3.22 -4.75
N MET A 142 -7.71 -4.33 -4.03
CA MET A 142 -7.99 -5.65 -4.58
C MET A 142 -8.65 -6.61 -3.60
N GLY A 143 -9.52 -7.45 -4.15
CA GLY A 143 -10.19 -8.53 -3.44
C GLY A 143 -11.07 -8.05 -2.28
N GLY A 144 -11.07 -8.81 -1.19
CA GLY A 144 -11.96 -8.58 -0.06
C GLY A 144 -13.38 -9.07 -0.33
N TRP A 145 -14.29 -8.68 0.55
CA TRP A 145 -15.68 -9.10 0.55
C TRP A 145 -16.59 -7.93 0.25
N ASP A 146 -17.61 -8.18 -0.57
CA ASP A 146 -18.69 -7.22 -0.75
C ASP A 146 -19.36 -6.92 0.61
N PRO A 147 -19.48 -5.65 1.03
CA PRO A 147 -19.96 -5.32 2.38
C PRO A 147 -21.38 -5.79 2.69
N VAL A 148 -22.19 -6.03 1.65
CA VAL A 148 -23.60 -6.42 1.78
C VAL A 148 -23.75 -7.94 1.73
N THR A 149 -23.27 -8.56 0.66
CA THR A 149 -23.43 -9.99 0.37
C THR A 149 -22.39 -10.87 1.06
N LEU A 150 -21.28 -10.29 1.56
CA LEU A 150 -20.11 -10.98 2.11
C LEU A 150 -19.43 -11.96 1.14
N GLN A 151 -19.70 -11.82 -0.15
CA GLN A 151 -19.09 -12.67 -1.16
C GLN A 151 -17.68 -12.19 -1.46
N ALA A 152 -16.75 -13.14 -1.56
CA ALA A 152 -15.40 -12.85 -1.98
C ALA A 152 -15.37 -12.28 -3.40
N SER A 153 -14.54 -11.27 -3.59
CA SER A 153 -14.34 -10.57 -4.85
C SER A 153 -12.95 -10.87 -5.40
N SER A 154 -12.84 -10.99 -6.73
CA SER A 154 -11.58 -11.00 -7.49
C SER A 154 -11.24 -9.61 -8.03
N SER A 155 -12.01 -8.58 -7.67
CA SER A 155 -11.95 -7.29 -8.33
C SER A 155 -10.69 -6.51 -7.98
N VAL A 156 -10.19 -5.75 -8.96
CA VAL A 156 -9.03 -4.86 -8.84
C VAL A 156 -9.41 -3.47 -9.31
N TYR A 157 -9.15 -2.47 -8.49
CA TYR A 157 -9.35 -1.07 -8.80
C TYR A 157 -8.03 -0.33 -8.62
N VAL A 158 -7.69 0.53 -9.58
CA VAL A 158 -6.42 1.27 -9.58
C VAL A 158 -6.73 2.76 -9.66
N TYR A 159 -6.27 3.51 -8.67
CA TYR A 159 -6.34 4.96 -8.64
C TYR A 159 -4.99 5.54 -8.98
N SER A 160 -4.93 6.33 -10.05
CA SER A 160 -3.69 7.04 -10.38
C SER A 160 -3.67 8.39 -9.66
N CYS A 161 -2.74 8.57 -8.72
CA CYS A 161 -2.55 9.85 -8.05
C CYS A 161 -2.09 10.95 -9.01
N LEU A 162 -1.50 10.57 -10.15
CA LEU A 162 -1.10 11.53 -11.19
C LEU A 162 -2.29 12.11 -11.93
N SER A 163 -3.33 11.33 -12.22
CA SER A 163 -4.50 11.81 -12.95
C SER A 163 -5.73 12.07 -12.08
N GLY A 164 -5.70 11.63 -10.83
CA GLY A 164 -6.85 11.72 -9.92
C GLY A 164 -8.03 10.89 -10.40
N GLN A 165 -7.79 9.77 -11.09
CA GLN A 165 -8.85 8.95 -11.71
C GLN A 165 -8.69 7.48 -11.33
N TRP A 166 -9.84 6.84 -11.13
CA TRP A 166 -9.96 5.39 -10.99
C TRP A 166 -10.06 4.71 -12.35
N ARG A 167 -9.50 3.51 -12.44
CA ARG A 167 -9.80 2.54 -13.49
C ARG A 167 -10.08 1.17 -12.88
N ARG A 168 -10.90 0.37 -13.56
CA ARG A 168 -11.04 -1.06 -13.27
C ARG A 168 -9.84 -1.80 -13.88
N GLY A 169 -9.14 -2.58 -13.07
CA GLY A 169 -8.10 -3.49 -13.55
C GLY A 169 -8.66 -4.87 -13.89
N SER A 170 -7.81 -5.72 -14.46
CA SER A 170 -8.11 -7.12 -14.71
C SER A 170 -8.31 -7.89 -13.41
N ASP A 171 -9.34 -8.73 -13.37
CA ASP A 171 -9.68 -9.52 -12.20
C ASP A 171 -8.58 -10.50 -11.83
N MET A 172 -8.40 -10.70 -10.52
CA MET A 172 -7.53 -11.74 -9.99
C MET A 172 -7.98 -13.11 -10.53
N PRO A 173 -7.13 -13.84 -11.27
CA PRO A 173 -7.52 -15.09 -11.89
C PRO A 173 -7.55 -16.24 -10.87
N GLY A 174 -8.20 -17.33 -11.27
CA GLY A 174 -8.30 -18.56 -10.47
C GLY A 174 -9.47 -18.52 -9.48
N VAL A 175 -9.31 -19.22 -8.36
CA VAL A 175 -10.32 -19.24 -7.30
C VAL A 175 -10.43 -17.87 -6.64
N LYS A 176 -11.66 -17.45 -6.34
CA LYS A 176 -11.89 -16.32 -5.46
C LYS A 176 -11.25 -16.61 -4.11
N ARG A 177 -10.54 -15.62 -3.56
CA ARG A 177 -9.79 -15.80 -2.33
C ARG A 177 -10.00 -14.66 -1.36
N SER A 178 -9.85 -14.98 -0.08
CA SER A 178 -9.98 -14.07 1.05
C SER A 178 -8.76 -14.18 1.94
N PHE A 179 -8.50 -13.15 2.76
CA PHE A 179 -7.41 -13.15 3.75
C PHE A 179 -6.01 -13.50 3.20
N PHE A 180 -5.79 -13.28 1.90
CA PHE A 180 -4.48 -13.39 1.28
C PHE A 180 -3.55 -12.28 1.78
N GLY A 181 -2.25 -12.55 1.77
CA GLY A 181 -1.26 -11.50 1.95
C GLY A 181 -0.94 -10.82 0.62
N CYS A 182 -0.67 -9.50 0.65
CA CYS A 182 -0.24 -8.77 -0.54
C CYS A 182 0.80 -7.70 -0.23
N ALA A 183 1.72 -7.47 -1.15
CA ALA A 183 2.70 -6.39 -1.09
C ALA A 183 3.16 -5.99 -2.49
N SER A 184 3.76 -4.80 -2.60
CA SER A 184 4.29 -4.26 -3.84
C SER A 184 5.81 -4.22 -3.83
N ASP A 185 6.42 -4.37 -5.01
CA ASP A 185 7.86 -4.08 -5.22
C ASP A 185 8.19 -2.58 -5.21
N THR A 186 7.21 -1.75 -4.80
CA THR A 186 7.15 -0.28 -4.77
C THR A 186 7.00 0.41 -6.12
N ASN A 187 7.19 -0.28 -7.24
CA ASN A 187 7.35 0.36 -8.55
C ASN A 187 6.33 -0.10 -9.59
N ARG A 188 6.07 -1.39 -9.70
CA ARG A 188 5.32 -1.96 -10.84
C ARG A 188 4.42 -3.13 -10.48
N THR A 189 4.86 -4.00 -9.58
CA THR A 189 4.18 -5.27 -9.37
C THR A 189 3.63 -5.41 -7.95
N VAL A 190 2.53 -6.16 -7.84
CA VAL A 190 1.94 -6.58 -6.57
C VAL A 190 1.94 -8.10 -6.51
N LEU A 191 2.55 -8.68 -5.47
CA LEU A 191 2.37 -10.09 -5.15
C LEU A 191 1.09 -10.26 -4.33
N VAL A 192 0.29 -11.25 -4.69
CA VAL A 192 -0.79 -11.82 -3.88
C VAL A 192 -0.44 -13.27 -3.58
N ALA A 193 -0.44 -13.66 -2.31
CA ALA A 193 -0.08 -15.02 -1.90
C ALA A 193 -1.02 -15.58 -0.84
N GLY A 194 -1.34 -16.86 -0.95
CA GLY A 194 -2.13 -17.59 0.02
C GLY A 194 -3.58 -17.08 0.13
N GLY A 195 -4.07 -17.01 1.36
CA GLY A 195 -5.49 -16.83 1.68
C GLY A 195 -6.26 -18.15 1.63
N HIS A 196 -7.58 -18.08 1.60
CA HIS A 196 -8.44 -19.25 1.43
C HIS A 196 -9.49 -19.06 0.33
N ASP A 197 -9.95 -20.18 -0.24
CA ASP A 197 -11.06 -20.23 -1.19
C ASP A 197 -12.45 -20.18 -0.51
N GLU A 198 -13.53 -20.24 -1.29
CA GLU A 198 -14.90 -20.18 -0.76
C GLU A 198 -15.25 -21.36 0.20
N ASP A 199 -14.54 -22.49 0.07
CA ASP A 199 -14.67 -23.67 0.95
C ASP A 199 -13.74 -23.60 2.17
N LYS A 200 -13.01 -22.48 2.35
CA LYS A 200 -12.03 -22.22 3.41
C LYS A 200 -10.80 -23.13 3.35
N ASN A 201 -10.46 -23.64 2.17
CA ASN A 201 -9.19 -24.31 1.97
C ASN A 201 -8.09 -23.25 1.83
N ALA A 202 -7.06 -23.36 2.67
CA ALA A 202 -5.89 -22.51 2.61
C ALA A 202 -5.12 -22.77 1.31
N LEU A 203 -4.63 -21.70 0.69
CA LEU A 203 -4.03 -21.74 -0.63
C LEU A 203 -2.50 -21.72 -0.54
N ARG A 204 -1.85 -22.51 -1.40
CA ARG A 204 -0.40 -22.42 -1.71
C ARG A 204 -0.10 -21.49 -2.89
N SER A 205 -1.12 -21.13 -3.67
CA SER A 205 -0.94 -20.38 -4.90
C SER A 205 -0.63 -18.92 -4.67
N ALA A 206 0.18 -18.37 -5.56
CA ALA A 206 0.55 -16.97 -5.59
C ALA A 206 0.45 -16.40 -7.01
N LEU A 207 0.17 -15.11 -7.08
CA LEU A 207 -0.08 -14.37 -8.31
C LEU A 207 0.70 -13.06 -8.27
N LEU A 208 1.35 -12.71 -9.37
CA LEU A 208 2.00 -11.42 -9.56
C LEU A 208 1.18 -10.58 -10.52
N TYR A 209 0.79 -9.38 -10.10
CA TYR A 209 0.05 -8.42 -10.91
C TYR A 209 0.96 -7.29 -11.37
N ASP A 210 1.10 -7.12 -12.68
CA ASP A 210 1.73 -5.96 -13.29
C ASP A 210 0.69 -4.84 -13.45
N VAL A 211 0.80 -3.80 -12.62
CA VAL A 211 -0.18 -2.71 -12.58
C VAL A 211 -0.17 -1.91 -13.86
N ALA A 212 1.01 -1.68 -14.45
CA ALA A 212 1.13 -0.87 -15.66
C ALA A 212 0.59 -1.60 -16.90
N GLN A 213 0.84 -2.92 -16.99
CA GLN A 213 0.35 -3.73 -18.10
C GLN A 213 -1.09 -4.24 -17.91
N ASP A 214 -1.63 -4.12 -16.70
CA ASP A 214 -2.91 -4.71 -16.31
C ASP A 214 -2.95 -6.23 -16.54
N LYS A 215 -1.89 -6.93 -16.13
CA LYS A 215 -1.73 -8.37 -16.40
C LYS A 215 -1.36 -9.13 -15.15
N TRP A 216 -1.93 -10.33 -15.04
CA TRP A 216 -1.60 -11.29 -14.01
C TRP A 216 -0.67 -12.37 -14.55
N VAL A 217 0.25 -12.81 -13.71
CA VAL A 217 1.07 -14.00 -13.94
C VAL A 217 0.89 -14.92 -12.73
N ALA A 218 0.49 -16.16 -12.99
CA ALA A 218 0.50 -17.20 -11.97
C ALA A 218 1.95 -17.64 -11.70
N LEU A 219 2.30 -17.72 -10.42
CA LEU A 219 3.60 -18.24 -10.00
C LEU A 219 3.49 -19.74 -9.73
N ASP A 220 4.65 -20.39 -9.63
CA ASP A 220 4.70 -21.70 -8.99
C ASP A 220 4.14 -21.60 -7.57
N ASP A 221 3.57 -22.70 -7.08
CA ASP A 221 3.00 -22.74 -5.75
C ASP A 221 4.09 -22.63 -4.66
N MET A 222 3.73 -21.99 -3.56
CA MET A 222 4.49 -22.09 -2.31
C MET A 222 4.53 -23.55 -1.82
N ALA A 223 5.53 -23.88 -1.02
CA ALA A 223 5.63 -25.20 -0.40
C ALA A 223 4.48 -25.42 0.61
N LYS A 224 4.10 -24.38 1.37
CA LYS A 224 3.05 -24.44 2.38
C LYS A 224 1.78 -23.68 1.98
N GLU A 225 0.64 -24.18 2.45
CA GLU A 225 -0.63 -23.45 2.43
C GLU A 225 -0.62 -22.37 3.51
N ARG A 226 -1.15 -21.18 3.19
CA ARG A 226 -1.02 -20.02 4.07
C ARG A 226 -2.27 -19.13 4.05
N ASP A 227 -3.22 -19.40 4.94
CA ASP A 227 -4.34 -18.49 5.20
C ASP A 227 -3.97 -17.41 6.23
N GLU A 228 -4.56 -16.21 6.13
CA GLU A 228 -4.26 -15.03 6.96
C GLU A 228 -2.77 -14.64 7.04
N CYS A 229 -1.96 -15.01 6.05
CA CYS A 229 -0.54 -14.69 6.00
C CYS A 229 -0.28 -13.18 5.79
N LYS A 230 0.99 -12.80 5.87
CA LYS A 230 1.46 -11.42 5.61
C LYS A 230 2.51 -11.45 4.52
N VAL A 231 2.52 -10.44 3.66
CA VAL A 231 3.55 -10.29 2.62
C VAL A 231 4.25 -8.96 2.84
N ILE A 232 5.58 -8.97 2.75
CA ILE A 232 6.41 -7.75 2.70
C ILE A 232 7.36 -7.84 1.52
N PHE A 233 7.73 -6.69 0.95
CA PHE A 233 8.85 -6.60 0.02
C PHE A 233 10.09 -6.12 0.76
N HIS A 234 11.12 -6.94 0.82
CA HIS A 234 12.34 -6.66 1.57
C HIS A 234 13.53 -7.26 0.83
N ARG A 235 14.63 -6.49 0.71
CA ARG A 235 15.86 -6.92 0.00
C ARG A 235 15.62 -7.48 -1.40
N GLY A 236 14.69 -6.88 -2.14
CA GLY A 236 14.39 -7.29 -3.52
C GLY A 236 13.49 -8.53 -3.64
N MET A 237 13.05 -9.12 -2.54
CA MET A 237 12.24 -10.34 -2.52
C MET A 237 10.91 -10.10 -1.80
N PHE A 238 9.88 -10.83 -2.22
CA PHE A 238 8.61 -10.87 -1.50
C PHE A 238 8.66 -11.98 -0.46
N HIS A 239 8.52 -11.64 0.81
CA HIS A 239 8.49 -12.61 1.90
C HIS A 239 7.04 -12.85 2.32
N VAL A 240 6.58 -14.10 2.22
CA VAL A 240 5.28 -14.56 2.71
C VAL A 240 5.49 -15.19 4.08
N ILE A 241 4.92 -14.58 5.11
CA ILE A 241 5.24 -14.84 6.51
C ILE A 241 3.98 -15.33 7.22
N SER A 242 4.15 -16.38 8.03
CA SER A 242 3.10 -16.96 8.87
C SER A 242 1.90 -17.47 8.06
N GLY A 243 0.72 -17.45 8.68
CA GLY A 243 -0.51 -18.07 8.21
C GLY A 243 -0.68 -19.49 8.72
N TYR A 244 -1.78 -20.14 8.36
CA TYR A 244 -2.09 -21.50 8.78
C TYR A 244 -2.62 -22.36 7.62
N PRO A 245 -2.42 -23.69 7.66
CA PRO A 245 -2.93 -24.60 6.64
C PRO A 245 -4.40 -24.97 6.89
N THR A 246 -5.04 -25.60 5.89
CA THR A 246 -6.45 -26.00 5.94
C THR A 246 -6.76 -26.90 7.13
N GLU A 247 -5.87 -27.84 7.44
CA GLU A 247 -6.05 -28.83 8.50
C GLU A 247 -5.90 -28.28 9.93
N ASN A 248 -5.34 -27.07 10.08
CA ASN A 248 -5.03 -26.49 11.38
C ASN A 248 -5.43 -25.00 11.46
N GLN A 249 -6.68 -24.71 11.09
CA GLN A 249 -7.20 -23.34 11.03
C GLN A 249 -7.02 -22.57 12.34
N GLY A 250 -6.51 -21.34 12.25
CA GLY A 250 -6.24 -20.47 13.40
C GLY A 250 -4.96 -20.80 14.16
N CYS A 251 -4.29 -21.90 13.86
CA CYS A 251 -2.97 -22.24 14.42
C CYS A 251 -1.86 -21.69 13.51
N PHE A 252 -1.61 -20.40 13.65
CA PHE A 252 -0.59 -19.68 12.89
C PHE A 252 0.80 -20.32 13.02
N GLU A 253 1.45 -20.51 11.88
CA GLU A 253 2.82 -20.99 11.81
C GLU A 253 3.83 -19.86 11.97
N ARG A 254 5.04 -20.24 12.36
CA ARG A 254 6.19 -19.35 12.49
C ARG A 254 7.08 -19.33 11.24
N SER A 255 6.69 -20.08 10.21
CA SER A 255 7.47 -20.26 8.99
C SER A 255 7.30 -19.09 8.02
N ALA A 256 8.29 -18.89 7.15
CA ALA A 256 8.21 -17.96 6.03
C ALA A 256 8.82 -18.55 4.75
N GLU A 257 8.41 -18.02 3.60
CA GLU A 257 8.96 -18.34 2.29
C GLU A 257 9.19 -17.05 1.52
N ALA A 258 10.19 -17.00 0.65
CA ALA A 258 10.51 -15.81 -0.13
C ALA A 258 10.44 -16.11 -1.63
N PHE A 259 9.76 -15.26 -2.39
CA PHE A 259 9.80 -15.27 -3.85
C PHE A 259 10.80 -14.23 -4.34
N ASP A 260 11.74 -14.69 -5.16
CA ASP A 260 12.73 -13.84 -5.81
C ASP A 260 12.29 -13.50 -7.24
N PRO A 261 11.89 -12.25 -7.52
CA PRO A 261 11.47 -11.83 -8.86
C PRO A 261 12.63 -11.81 -9.88
N ALA A 262 13.90 -11.83 -9.44
CA ALA A 262 15.05 -11.89 -10.35
C ALA A 262 15.27 -13.30 -10.91
N THR A 263 14.98 -14.34 -10.11
CA THR A 263 15.13 -15.75 -10.51
C THR A 263 13.81 -16.43 -10.85
N TRP A 264 12.68 -15.79 -10.54
CA TRP A 264 11.34 -16.33 -10.71
C TRP A 264 11.12 -17.63 -9.92
N GLN A 265 11.71 -17.72 -8.73
CA GLN A 265 11.66 -18.92 -7.90
C GLN A 265 11.32 -18.60 -6.45
N TRP A 266 10.62 -19.55 -5.82
CA TRP A 266 10.51 -19.61 -4.37
C TRP A 266 11.80 -20.15 -3.76
N GLY A 267 12.27 -19.48 -2.71
CA GLY A 267 13.29 -20.02 -1.82
C GLY A 267 12.76 -21.14 -0.94
N PRO A 268 13.65 -21.82 -0.19
CA PRO A 268 13.24 -22.83 0.77
C PRO A 268 12.39 -22.23 1.89
N VAL A 269 11.55 -23.06 2.50
CA VAL A 269 10.84 -22.69 3.74
C VAL A 269 11.86 -22.39 4.84
N ILE A 270 11.75 -21.20 5.42
CA ILE A 270 12.46 -20.80 6.62
C ILE A 270 11.57 -21.15 7.80
N GLU A 271 11.88 -22.25 8.47
CA GLU A 271 11.20 -22.59 9.72
C GLU A 271 11.65 -21.66 10.85
N ASP A 272 10.75 -21.43 11.82
CA ASP A 272 11.00 -20.56 12.97
C ASP A 272 11.47 -19.13 12.62
N PHE A 273 11.01 -18.61 11.48
CA PHE A 273 11.23 -17.22 11.08
C PHE A 273 10.73 -16.25 12.15
N LEU A 274 9.60 -16.55 12.82
CA LEU A 274 9.09 -15.80 13.97
C LEU A 274 9.41 -16.50 15.29
N GLU A 275 9.63 -15.74 16.36
CA GLU A 275 9.78 -16.33 17.71
C GLU A 275 8.45 -16.90 18.26
N THR A 276 7.33 -16.28 17.88
CA THR A 276 5.98 -16.64 18.31
C THR A 276 5.05 -16.84 17.12
N SER A 277 4.07 -17.74 17.27
CA SER A 277 3.03 -17.99 16.25
C SER A 277 2.06 -16.82 16.08
N ALA A 278 1.95 -15.93 17.07
CA ALA A 278 0.98 -14.85 17.02
C ALA A 278 1.58 -13.61 16.33
N LEU A 279 1.57 -13.56 14.99
CA LEU A 279 1.91 -12.34 14.27
C LEU A 279 0.69 -11.41 14.18
N GLY A 280 0.82 -10.17 14.65
CA GLY A 280 -0.18 -9.13 14.37
C GLY A 280 0.02 -8.55 12.97
N SER A 281 1.19 -7.97 12.75
CA SER A 281 1.60 -7.33 11.50
C SER A 281 3.12 -7.38 11.35
N CYS A 282 3.59 -7.23 10.11
CA CYS A 282 5.01 -7.24 9.77
C CYS A 282 5.26 -6.25 8.63
N VAL A 283 6.35 -5.48 8.73
CA VAL A 283 6.68 -4.39 7.81
C VAL A 283 8.19 -4.27 7.63
N ALA A 284 8.63 -3.91 6.42
CA ALA A 284 10.03 -3.58 6.16
C ALA A 284 10.30 -2.13 6.57
N GLY A 285 11.34 -1.89 7.38
CA GLY A 285 11.78 -0.58 7.80
C GLY A 285 12.73 0.09 6.81
N PRO A 286 13.01 1.39 6.99
CA PRO A 286 13.94 2.15 6.14
C PRO A 286 15.40 1.71 6.31
N ASP A 287 15.73 1.07 7.43
CA ASP A 287 17.08 0.65 7.83
C ASP A 287 17.41 -0.76 7.34
N ASP A 288 16.66 -1.24 6.33
CA ASP A 288 16.77 -2.59 5.77
C ASP A 288 16.53 -3.71 6.81
N ARG A 289 15.80 -3.40 7.89
CA ARG A 289 15.35 -4.39 8.88
C ARG A 289 13.85 -4.63 8.75
N VAL A 290 13.41 -5.75 9.32
CA VAL A 290 11.99 -6.08 9.40
C VAL A 290 11.51 -5.82 10.82
N TYR A 291 10.35 -5.18 10.93
CA TYR A 291 9.67 -4.92 12.19
C TYR A 291 8.38 -5.73 12.25
N ALA A 292 8.05 -6.23 13.43
CA ALA A 292 6.83 -6.98 13.66
C ALA A 292 6.17 -6.54 14.97
N CYS A 293 4.84 -6.43 14.93
CA CYS A 293 4.05 -6.38 16.16
C CYS A 293 3.69 -7.82 16.54
N LEU A 294 4.35 -8.30 17.59
CA LEU A 294 4.22 -9.66 18.09
C LEU A 294 3.08 -9.74 19.10
N GLY A 295 2.17 -10.68 18.81
CA GLY A 295 1.06 -11.14 19.62
C GLY A 295 -0.06 -10.13 19.81
N ARG A 296 -1.31 -10.53 19.49
CA ARG A 296 -2.54 -9.75 19.79
C ARG A 296 -2.70 -9.38 21.28
N ARG A 297 -1.93 -10.01 22.19
CA ARG A 297 -1.99 -9.80 23.65
C ARG A 297 -0.70 -9.27 24.29
N SER A 298 0.47 -9.61 23.76
CA SER A 298 1.76 -9.10 24.27
C SER A 298 1.95 -7.63 23.94
N GLY A 299 1.57 -7.24 22.71
CA GLY A 299 1.75 -5.87 22.23
C GLY A 299 3.23 -5.47 22.19
N ASP A 300 4.11 -6.39 21.80
CA ASP A 300 5.53 -6.11 21.67
C ASP A 300 5.86 -5.72 20.23
N VAL A 301 6.69 -4.69 20.05
CA VAL A 301 7.31 -4.36 18.76
C VAL A 301 8.70 -4.96 18.78
N ALA A 302 8.98 -5.84 17.82
CA ALA A 302 10.28 -6.46 17.65
C ALA A 302 10.90 -6.09 16.31
N VAL A 303 12.22 -6.03 16.27
CA VAL A 303 13.01 -5.84 15.05
C VAL A 303 13.87 -7.08 14.79
N GLN A 304 13.93 -7.50 13.54
CA GLN A 304 14.79 -8.60 13.11
C GLN A 304 16.25 -8.13 13.04
N GLN A 305 17.15 -8.88 13.67
CA GLN A 305 18.60 -8.67 13.65
C GLN A 305 19.29 -9.98 13.30
N GLY A 306 19.62 -10.15 12.02
CA GLY A 306 20.08 -11.44 11.51
C GLY A 306 18.94 -12.46 11.54
N ASP A 307 19.16 -13.56 12.24
CA ASP A 307 18.22 -14.68 12.41
C ASP A 307 17.34 -14.55 13.67
N LYS A 308 17.52 -13.50 14.48
CA LYS A 308 16.83 -13.33 15.77
C LYS A 308 15.92 -12.10 15.78
N TRP A 309 14.90 -12.14 16.62
CA TRP A 309 14.08 -10.97 16.90
C TRP A 309 14.50 -10.35 18.23
N ARG A 310 14.45 -9.02 18.28
CA ARG A 310 14.70 -8.26 19.51
C ARG A 310 13.53 -7.33 19.76
N VAL A 311 12.88 -7.49 20.90
CA VAL A 311 11.85 -6.56 21.37
C VAL A 311 12.50 -5.20 21.63
N VAL A 312 11.96 -4.15 20.99
CA VAL A 312 12.47 -2.77 21.07
C VAL A 312 11.51 -1.80 21.74
N ALA A 313 10.20 -2.10 21.70
CA ALA A 313 9.18 -1.27 22.34
C ALA A 313 7.96 -2.09 22.70
N LYS A 314 7.10 -1.53 23.55
CA LYS A 314 5.73 -2.04 23.77
C LYS A 314 4.74 -1.10 23.13
N VAL A 315 3.76 -1.66 22.42
CA VAL A 315 2.65 -0.93 21.83
C VAL A 315 1.80 -0.30 22.94
N PRO A 316 1.44 0.99 22.83
CA PRO A 316 0.62 1.68 23.81
C PRO A 316 -0.72 0.94 24.05
N PRO A 317 -1.21 0.87 25.29
CA PRO A 317 -2.46 0.17 25.63
C PRO A 317 -3.68 0.67 24.87
N GLU A 318 -3.66 1.94 24.44
CA GLU A 318 -4.71 2.63 23.69
C GLU A 318 -4.85 2.09 22.26
N VAL A 319 -3.85 1.38 21.72
CA VAL A 319 -3.86 0.84 20.36
C VAL A 319 -3.56 -0.66 20.33
N ARG A 320 -3.97 -1.41 21.37
CA ARG A 320 -3.67 -2.84 21.48
C ARG A 320 -4.54 -3.76 20.62
N SER A 321 -5.76 -3.34 20.31
CA SER A 321 -6.72 -4.14 19.54
C SER A 321 -6.71 -3.72 18.07
N SER A 322 -6.84 -4.71 17.18
CA SER A 322 -6.98 -4.49 15.73
C SER A 322 -5.91 -3.55 15.15
N GLN A 323 -4.67 -3.87 15.44
CA GLN A 323 -3.50 -3.07 15.04
C GLN A 323 -3.26 -3.18 13.55
N TRP A 324 -3.26 -2.03 12.89
CA TRP A 324 -2.62 -1.88 11.60
C TRP A 324 -1.31 -1.11 11.78
N VAL A 325 -0.27 -1.56 11.08
CA VAL A 325 1.10 -1.07 11.28
C VAL A 325 1.74 -0.76 9.94
N ILE A 326 2.45 0.36 9.88
CA ILE A 326 3.25 0.71 8.71
C ILE A 326 4.50 1.48 9.10
N THR A 327 5.50 1.43 8.24
CA THR A 327 6.74 2.20 8.34
C THR A 327 6.77 3.29 7.28
N TYR A 328 7.23 4.48 7.65
CA TYR A 328 7.57 5.54 6.72
C TYR A 328 8.68 6.39 7.33
N GLY A 329 9.70 6.74 6.52
CA GLY A 329 10.94 7.31 7.07
C GLY A 329 11.45 6.47 8.25
N ASP A 330 11.99 7.13 9.28
CA ASP A 330 12.47 6.50 10.52
C ASP A 330 11.36 6.25 11.57
N THR A 331 10.12 6.06 11.12
CA THR A 331 8.96 5.94 12.00
C THR A 331 8.17 4.67 11.70
N LEU A 332 7.69 4.01 12.76
CA LEU A 332 6.67 2.98 12.69
C LEU A 332 5.37 3.52 13.28
N MET A 333 4.33 3.58 12.47
CA MET A 333 2.99 4.01 12.86
C MET A 333 2.13 2.80 13.20
N VAL A 334 1.39 2.91 14.30
CA VAL A 334 0.37 1.95 14.71
C VAL A 334 -0.94 2.69 14.86
N ILE A 335 -1.97 2.21 14.17
CA ILE A 335 -3.35 2.61 14.46
C ILE A 335 -4.06 1.38 15.03
N GLY A 336 -4.78 1.59 16.13
CA GLY A 336 -5.59 0.55 16.74
C GLY A 336 -6.57 1.16 17.71
N SER A 337 -7.22 0.33 18.52
CA SER A 337 -8.13 0.78 19.56
C SER A 337 -7.80 0.11 20.91
N PRO A 338 -8.25 0.66 22.04
CA PRO A 338 -8.01 0.02 23.33
C PRO A 338 -8.80 -1.29 23.43
N LYS A 339 -9.97 -1.34 22.78
CA LYS A 339 -10.88 -2.48 22.68
C LYS A 339 -11.65 -2.43 21.36
N ILE A 340 -12.10 -3.59 20.88
CA ILE A 340 -12.99 -3.68 19.71
C ILE A 340 -14.23 -2.79 19.94
N GLY A 341 -14.62 -2.00 18.93
CA GLY A 341 -15.77 -1.08 19.00
C GLY A 341 -15.51 0.23 19.75
N ARG A 342 -14.25 0.58 20.03
CA ARG A 342 -13.86 1.90 20.52
C ARG A 342 -13.16 2.70 19.42
N VAL A 343 -13.11 4.01 19.62
CA VAL A 343 -12.41 4.98 18.78
C VAL A 343 -10.97 4.53 18.56
N TYR A 344 -10.51 4.62 17.31
CA TYR A 344 -9.14 4.29 16.93
C TYR A 344 -8.24 5.48 17.22
N GLU A 345 -7.07 5.19 17.79
CA GLU A 345 -6.00 6.15 17.99
C GLU A 345 -4.77 5.77 17.16
N GLY A 346 -3.91 6.75 16.91
CA GLY A 346 -2.66 6.57 16.20
C GLY A 346 -1.47 6.91 17.08
N TYR A 347 -0.41 6.10 17.01
CA TYR A 347 0.87 6.36 17.64
C TYR A 347 2.02 6.12 16.66
N MET A 348 3.09 6.89 16.83
CA MET A 348 4.31 6.80 16.04
C MET A 348 5.49 6.46 16.94
N LEU A 349 6.16 5.36 16.63
CA LEU A 349 7.41 4.95 17.23
C LEU A 349 8.57 5.50 16.40
N ASP A 350 9.38 6.37 16.99
CA ASP A 350 10.66 6.74 16.41
C ASP A 350 11.62 5.53 16.48
N LEU A 351 12.09 5.05 15.33
CA LEU A 351 12.84 3.80 15.22
C LEU A 351 14.29 3.90 15.71
N LYS A 352 14.79 5.11 16.00
CA LYS A 352 16.13 5.35 16.52
C LYS A 352 16.15 5.37 18.04
N SER A 353 15.16 6.03 18.64
CA SER A 353 15.04 6.23 20.10
C SER A 353 14.06 5.26 20.76
N TYR A 354 13.21 4.59 19.97
CA TYR A 354 12.10 3.76 20.41
C TYR A 354 11.12 4.47 21.35
N LYS A 355 10.91 5.77 21.11
CA LYS A 355 9.92 6.58 21.84
C LYS A 355 8.64 6.73 21.02
N TRP A 356 7.51 6.58 21.71
CA TRP A 356 6.19 6.78 21.14
C TRP A 356 5.75 8.24 21.23
N ASN A 357 5.11 8.72 20.17
CA ASN A 357 4.39 9.98 20.12
C ASN A 357 2.96 9.71 19.66
N LYS A 358 1.98 10.31 20.31
CA LYS A 358 0.57 10.22 19.89
C LYS A 358 0.37 11.07 18.63
N ILE A 359 -0.42 10.56 17.69
CA ILE A 359 -0.84 11.28 16.49
C ILE A 359 -2.13 12.02 16.82
N ASP A 360 -2.21 13.28 16.39
CA ASP A 360 -3.47 14.01 16.39
C ASP A 360 -4.31 13.55 15.19
N MET A 361 -5.39 12.81 15.47
CA MET A 361 -6.30 12.27 14.47
C MET A 361 -7.64 13.00 14.61
N PRO A 362 -8.13 13.68 13.57
CA PRO A 362 -9.44 14.32 13.62
C PRO A 362 -10.53 13.27 13.84
N GLU A 363 -11.60 13.63 14.55
CA GLU A 363 -12.66 12.69 15.00
C GLU A 363 -13.24 11.84 13.85
N GLU A 364 -13.40 12.43 12.67
CA GLU A 364 -13.91 11.77 11.46
C GLU A 364 -12.96 10.69 10.90
N PHE A 365 -11.69 10.68 11.30
CA PHE A 365 -10.66 9.72 10.91
C PHE A 365 -10.29 8.75 12.04
N CYS A 366 -11.14 8.57 13.04
CA CYS A 366 -10.88 7.67 14.16
C CYS A 366 -11.63 6.32 14.08
N GLY A 367 -11.97 5.89 12.86
CA GLY A 367 -12.61 4.59 12.59
C GLY A 367 -11.62 3.42 12.44
N HIS A 368 -12.16 2.19 12.45
CA HIS A 368 -11.40 0.96 12.24
C HIS A 368 -10.58 0.98 10.95
N VAL A 369 -9.31 0.59 11.01
CA VAL A 369 -8.43 0.43 9.85
C VAL A 369 -8.26 -1.05 9.55
N GLN A 370 -8.66 -1.48 8.35
CA GLN A 370 -8.54 -2.88 7.94
C GLN A 370 -7.29 -3.18 7.10
N SER A 371 -6.80 -2.18 6.38
CA SER A 371 -5.60 -2.26 5.54
C SER A 371 -5.17 -0.86 5.13
N GLY A 372 -3.99 -0.75 4.52
CA GLY A 372 -3.45 0.52 4.06
C GLY A 372 -2.08 0.34 3.46
N CYS A 373 -1.51 1.43 2.98
CA CYS A 373 -0.15 1.50 2.48
C CYS A 373 0.46 2.89 2.68
N VAL A 374 1.77 3.01 2.47
CA VAL A 374 2.47 4.28 2.34
C VAL A 374 2.83 4.45 0.89
N MET A 375 2.56 5.63 0.37
CA MET A 375 2.96 6.07 -0.95
C MET A 375 3.96 7.22 -0.81
N GLU A 376 4.86 7.31 -1.77
CA GLU A 376 5.79 8.43 -1.90
C GLU A 376 5.40 9.20 -3.18
N LEU A 377 4.84 10.40 -3.01
CA LEU A 377 4.21 11.21 -4.07
C LEU A 377 4.88 12.57 -4.29
#